data_AF-A0A2E0AGQ9-F1
#
_entry.id   AF-A0A2E0AGQ9-F1
#
_cell.length_a   1.000
_cell.length_b   1.000
_cell.length_c   1.000
_cell.angle_alpha   90.00
_cell.angle_beta   90.00
_cell.angle_gamma   90.00
#
_symmetry.space_group_name_H-M   'P 1'
#
loop_
_entity.id
_entity.type
_entity.pdbx_description
1 polymer ?
#
loop_
_entity_poly.entity_id
_entity_poly.type
_entity_poly.pdbx_seq_one_letter_code
_entity_poly.pdbx_strand_id
1 'polypeptide(L)'
;METIKVELRAAKIPGFPGLFADHYWLLVIRGMKENGAQTCDRWEVWQDARQNESSWGHLHKNLLAPCQGVGNGASRLIQQWMGDDALSIVERIESSPSNYPFIEKYRYWPGPNSNTFAQWIVREKMDLGKRAIGKNFRSPNIVR
;
A
#
# COMPACT_ATOMS: atom_id res chain seq x y z
N MET A 1 10.31 -24.85 -1.42
CA MET A 1 9.35 -24.12 -0.54
C MET A 1 9.37 -22.66 -0.91
N GLU A 2 8.23 -22.14 -1.38
CA GLU A 2 8.03 -20.71 -1.64
C GLU A 2 8.04 -19.94 -0.32
N THR A 3 8.66 -18.76 -0.32
CA THR A 3 8.58 -17.83 0.81
C THR A 3 7.74 -16.63 0.41
N ILE A 4 6.80 -16.26 1.28
CA ILE A 4 5.97 -15.08 1.09
C ILE A 4 6.19 -14.10 2.24
N LYS A 5 6.38 -12.83 1.88
CA LYS A 5 6.56 -11.73 2.81
C LYS A 5 5.75 -10.53 2.32
N VAL A 6 5.16 -9.81 3.27
CA VAL A 6 4.59 -8.48 3.01
C VAL A 6 5.36 -7.44 3.78
N GLU A 7 5.66 -6.31 3.14
CA GLU A 7 6.21 -5.13 3.80
C GLU A 7 5.25 -3.95 3.65
N LEU A 8 4.93 -3.30 4.76
CA LEU A 8 4.33 -1.98 4.77
C LEU A 8 5.46 -0.94 4.79
N ARG A 9 5.44 -0.03 3.84
CA ARG A 9 6.50 0.97 3.66
C ARG A 9 5.91 2.37 3.60
N ALA A 10 6.72 3.37 3.96
CA ALA A 10 6.32 4.77 3.88
C ALA A 10 7.49 5.71 3.54
N ALA A 11 7.18 6.83 2.90
CA ALA A 11 8.10 7.94 2.63
C ALA A 11 7.37 9.27 2.83
N LYS A 12 8.12 10.35 3.08
CA LYS A 12 7.50 11.68 3.19
C LYS A 12 7.00 12.13 1.81
N ILE A 13 5.88 12.83 1.79
CA ILE A 13 5.40 13.47 0.55
C ILE A 13 6.21 14.75 0.25
N PRO A 14 6.25 15.20 -1.02
CA PRO A 14 6.96 16.42 -1.39
C PRO A 14 6.32 17.68 -0.79
N GLY A 15 7.12 18.74 -0.70
CA GLY A 15 6.70 20.05 -0.23
C GLY A 15 6.42 20.12 1.28
N PHE A 16 5.80 21.24 1.69
CA PHE A 16 5.46 21.53 3.10
C PHE A 16 4.60 20.44 3.78
N PRO A 17 3.63 19.79 3.10
CA PRO A 17 2.85 18.70 3.72
C PRO A 17 3.70 17.52 4.21
N GLY A 18 4.88 17.27 3.62
CA GLY A 18 5.81 16.21 4.05
C GLY A 18 6.33 16.35 5.49
N LEU A 19 6.19 17.53 6.09
CA LEU A 19 6.49 17.75 7.50
C LEU A 19 5.58 16.91 8.41
N PHE A 20 4.33 16.66 8.02
CA PHE A 20 3.33 16.01 8.86
C PHE A 20 2.69 14.76 8.23
N ALA A 21 2.82 14.56 6.92
CA ALA A 21 2.22 13.45 6.21
C ALA A 21 3.25 12.55 5.53
N ASP A 22 3.00 11.25 5.60
CA ASP A 22 3.72 10.24 4.83
C ASP A 22 2.77 9.58 3.82
N HIS A 23 3.32 9.08 2.72
CA HIS A 23 2.64 8.20 1.76
C HIS A 23 3.01 6.75 2.07
N TYR A 24 1.99 5.90 2.25
CA TYR A 24 2.17 4.49 2.56
C TYR A 24 1.86 3.61 1.34
N TRP A 25 2.60 2.51 1.21
CA TRP A 25 2.39 1.46 0.21
C TRP A 25 2.78 0.09 0.74
N LEU A 26 2.41 -0.96 0.00
CA LEU A 26 2.69 -2.35 0.36
C LEU A 26 3.56 -3.01 -0.69
N LEU A 27 4.46 -3.90 -0.25
CA LEU A 27 5.20 -4.81 -1.11
C LEU A 27 4.75 -6.24 -0.84
N VAL A 28 4.47 -6.99 -1.90
CA VAL A 28 4.30 -8.44 -1.87
C VAL A 28 5.56 -9.06 -2.45
N ILE A 29 6.30 -9.77 -1.60
CA ILE A 29 7.60 -10.34 -1.93
C ILE A 29 7.46 -11.86 -1.92
N ARG A 30 7.70 -12.50 -3.07
CA ARG A 30 7.66 -13.95 -3.22
C ARG A 30 9.02 -14.45 -3.64
N GLY A 31 9.55 -15.46 -2.95
CA GLY A 31 10.85 -16.06 -3.23
C GLY A 31 10.75 -17.54 -3.52
N MET A 32 11.51 -18.01 -4.51
CA MET A 32 11.72 -19.43 -4.77
C MET A 32 13.10 -19.85 -4.25
N LYS A 33 13.12 -20.81 -3.32
CA LYS A 33 14.38 -21.33 -2.75
C LYS A 33 15.26 -22.04 -3.77
N GLU A 34 14.68 -22.59 -4.84
CA GLU A 34 15.38 -23.50 -5.78
C GLU A 34 16.30 -22.77 -6.77
N ASN A 35 15.98 -21.53 -7.14
CA ASN A 35 16.77 -20.76 -8.10
C ASN A 35 17.09 -19.33 -7.64
N GLY A 36 16.71 -18.98 -6.40
CA GLY A 36 16.91 -17.62 -5.86
C GLY A 36 16.06 -16.55 -6.53
N ALA A 37 15.12 -16.92 -7.41
CA ALA A 37 14.24 -15.96 -8.06
C ALA A 37 13.31 -15.32 -7.01
N GLN A 38 13.20 -14.00 -7.06
CA GLN A 38 12.34 -13.23 -6.20
C GLN A 38 11.51 -12.25 -7.04
N THR A 39 10.22 -12.22 -6.81
CA THR A 39 9.33 -11.16 -7.31
C THR A 39 8.99 -10.21 -6.17
N CYS A 40 8.84 -8.93 -6.50
CA CYS A 40 8.51 -7.89 -5.53
C CYS A 40 7.51 -6.93 -6.16
N ASP A 41 6.24 -7.11 -5.83
CA ASP A 41 5.15 -6.31 -6.36
C ASP A 41 4.79 -5.18 -5.39
N ARG A 42 4.85 -3.94 -5.88
CA ARG A 42 4.42 -2.75 -5.15
C ARG A 42 2.94 -2.47 -5.42
N TRP A 43 2.16 -2.26 -4.37
CA TRP A 43 0.75 -1.90 -4.44
C TRP A 43 0.51 -0.60 -3.70
N GLU A 44 -0.12 0.36 -4.38
CA GLU A 44 -0.44 1.66 -3.81
C GLU A 44 -1.63 2.33 -4.51
N VAL A 45 -2.18 3.33 -3.84
CA VAL A 45 -3.10 4.28 -4.49
C VAL A 45 -2.35 5.56 -4.83
N TRP A 46 -2.48 6.04 -6.06
CA TRP A 46 -1.81 7.24 -6.57
C TRP A 46 -2.80 8.37 -6.90
N GLN A 47 -2.34 9.63 -6.88
CA GLN A 47 -3.22 10.78 -7.14
C GLN A 47 -3.84 10.77 -8.54
N ASP A 48 -3.10 10.28 -9.52
CA ASP A 48 -3.52 10.21 -10.91
C ASP A 48 -3.95 8.78 -11.23
N ALA A 49 -5.14 8.64 -11.79
CA ALA A 49 -5.67 7.35 -12.17
C ALA A 49 -4.97 6.80 -13.43
N ARG A 50 -4.93 5.48 -13.58
CA ARG A 50 -4.59 4.78 -14.83
C ARG A 50 -3.22 5.16 -15.41
N GLN A 51 -2.18 5.13 -14.57
CA GLN A 51 -0.84 5.61 -14.93
C GLN A 51 0.09 4.51 -15.47
N ASN A 52 -0.32 3.25 -15.41
CA ASN A 52 0.38 2.11 -15.99
C ASN A 52 -0.61 0.99 -16.37
N GLU A 53 -0.15 -0.04 -17.09
CA GLU A 53 -1.01 -1.14 -17.55
C GLU A 53 -1.69 -1.90 -16.42
N SER A 54 -0.97 -2.12 -15.30
CA SER A 54 -1.49 -2.80 -14.12
C SER A 54 -2.12 -1.82 -13.14
N SER A 55 -3.17 -1.13 -13.57
CA SER A 55 -3.92 -0.19 -12.76
C SER A 55 -5.43 -0.36 -12.87
N TRP A 56 -6.12 0.03 -11.80
CA TRP A 56 -7.57 0.01 -11.67
C TRP A 56 -7.95 1.33 -11.00
N GLY A 57 -8.46 2.29 -11.78
CA GLY A 57 -8.67 3.66 -11.30
C GLY A 57 -7.37 4.24 -10.71
N HIS A 58 -7.40 4.61 -9.44
CA HIS A 58 -6.27 5.13 -8.67
C HIS A 58 -5.42 4.06 -7.98
N LEU A 59 -5.80 2.78 -8.03
CA LEU A 59 -4.99 1.67 -7.51
C LEU A 59 -4.01 1.22 -8.58
N HIS A 60 -2.75 1.06 -8.22
CA HIS A 60 -1.70 0.61 -9.15
C HIS A 60 -0.87 -0.50 -8.54
N LYS A 61 -0.51 -1.45 -9.40
CA LYS A 61 0.53 -2.44 -9.17
C LYS A 61 1.78 -2.01 -9.95
N ASN A 62 2.92 -1.92 -9.28
CA ASN A 62 4.23 -1.61 -9.87
C ASN A 62 4.28 -0.27 -10.65
N LEU A 63 3.61 0.77 -10.15
CA LEU A 63 3.72 2.13 -10.71
C LEU A 63 5.14 2.69 -10.51
N LEU A 64 5.68 2.55 -9.31
CA LEU A 64 7.05 2.93 -8.96
C LEU A 64 7.86 1.69 -8.54
N ALA A 65 9.19 1.82 -8.50
CA ALA A 65 10.03 0.74 -8.02
C ALA A 65 9.76 0.44 -6.52
N PRO A 66 10.00 -0.80 -6.04
CA PRO A 66 9.56 -1.25 -4.72
C PRO A 66 9.96 -0.35 -3.54
N CYS A 67 11.23 0.08 -3.50
CA CYS A 67 11.78 0.91 -2.43
C CYS A 67 11.90 2.39 -2.82
N GLN A 68 11.33 2.81 -3.95
CA GLN A 68 11.38 4.21 -4.38
C GLN A 68 10.49 5.09 -3.48
N GLY A 69 11.02 6.23 -3.02
CA GLY A 69 10.22 7.24 -2.34
C GLY A 69 9.24 7.94 -3.30
N VAL A 70 8.49 8.91 -2.79
CA VAL A 70 7.47 9.65 -3.57
C VAL A 70 7.86 11.11 -3.84
N GLY A 71 9.17 11.38 -3.88
CA GLY A 71 9.72 12.71 -4.16
C GLY A 71 10.41 13.39 -2.99
N ASN A 72 10.20 12.93 -1.74
CA ASN A 72 10.89 13.49 -0.57
C ASN A 72 11.27 12.42 0.47
N GLY A 73 12.55 12.05 0.48
CA GLY A 73 13.12 11.12 1.44
C GLY A 73 13.04 9.64 1.02
N ALA A 74 13.79 8.83 1.75
CA ALA A 74 13.91 7.41 1.49
C ALA A 74 12.68 6.62 1.94
N SER A 75 12.43 5.50 1.26
CA SER A 75 11.46 4.51 1.71
C SER A 75 11.91 3.89 3.03
N ARG A 76 11.02 3.90 4.03
CA ARG A 76 11.22 3.27 5.33
C ARG A 76 10.33 2.05 5.46
N LEU A 77 10.90 0.95 5.98
CA LEU A 77 10.12 -0.20 6.43
C LEU A 77 9.36 0.20 7.71
N ILE A 78 8.05 0.00 7.71
CA ILE A 78 7.18 0.27 8.85
C ILE A 78 6.85 -1.02 9.58
N GLN A 79 6.48 -2.06 8.84
CA GLN A 79 6.15 -3.37 9.38
C GLN A 79 6.41 -4.45 8.34
N GLN A 80 6.78 -5.64 8.80
CA GLN A 80 6.96 -6.83 7.97
C GLN A 80 6.10 -7.97 8.51
N TRP A 81 5.46 -8.72 7.62
CA TRP A 81 4.73 -9.95 7.94
C TRP A 81 5.27 -11.11 7.11
N MET A 82 5.19 -12.31 7.69
CA MET A 82 5.58 -13.58 7.08
C MET A 82 4.56 -14.66 7.46
N GLY A 83 4.57 -15.80 6.76
CA GLY A 83 3.66 -16.92 7.06
C GLY A 83 2.20 -16.54 6.87
N ASP A 84 1.32 -17.04 7.75
CA ASP A 84 -0.13 -16.88 7.63
C ASP A 84 -0.59 -15.41 7.65
N ASP A 85 0.10 -14.55 8.41
CA ASP A 85 -0.17 -13.12 8.39
C ASP A 85 0.10 -12.51 7.02
N ALA A 86 1.23 -12.85 6.39
CA ALA A 86 1.53 -12.39 5.04
C ALA A 86 0.49 -12.92 4.04
N LEU A 87 0.12 -14.20 4.13
CA LEU A 87 -0.87 -14.81 3.23
C LEU A 87 -2.23 -14.07 3.29
N SER A 88 -2.75 -13.81 4.50
CA SER A 88 -4.01 -13.08 4.67
C SER A 88 -3.97 -11.66 4.13
N ILE A 89 -2.82 -10.96 4.27
CA ILE A 89 -2.66 -9.61 3.71
C ILE A 89 -2.56 -9.67 2.18
N VAL A 90 -1.84 -10.65 1.62
CA VAL A 90 -1.70 -10.84 0.17
C VAL A 90 -3.05 -11.10 -0.49
N GLU A 91 -3.87 -11.99 0.07
CA GLU A 91 -5.21 -12.25 -0.44
C GLU A 91 -6.04 -10.96 -0.54
N ARG A 92 -5.91 -10.09 0.46
CA ARG A 92 -6.60 -8.80 0.48
C ARG A 92 -6.03 -7.77 -0.49
N ILE A 93 -4.72 -7.76 -0.69
CA ILE A 93 -4.05 -6.93 -1.71
C ILE A 93 -4.52 -7.35 -3.10
N GLU A 94 -4.46 -8.65 -3.41
CA GLU A 94 -4.70 -9.16 -4.76
C GLU A 94 -6.19 -9.16 -5.14
N SER A 95 -7.08 -9.20 -4.15
CA SER A 95 -8.52 -8.99 -4.36
C SER A 95 -8.95 -7.51 -4.37
N SER A 96 -8.04 -6.58 -4.06
CA SER A 96 -8.37 -5.15 -3.99
C SER A 96 -8.85 -4.51 -5.30
N PRO A 97 -8.45 -4.96 -6.51
CA PRO A 97 -9.02 -4.44 -7.77
C PRO A 97 -10.56 -4.55 -7.85
N SER A 98 -11.14 -5.57 -7.22
CA SER A 98 -12.60 -5.78 -7.22
C SER A 98 -13.27 -5.28 -5.95
N ASN A 99 -12.54 -5.19 -4.84
CA ASN A 99 -13.12 -4.98 -3.51
C ASN A 99 -12.80 -3.63 -2.87
N TYR A 100 -11.78 -2.90 -3.35
CA TYR A 100 -11.43 -1.61 -2.76
C TYR A 100 -12.47 -0.54 -3.13
N PRO A 101 -13.22 0.03 -2.15
CA PRO A 101 -14.40 0.84 -2.45
C PRO A 101 -14.10 2.25 -2.99
N PHE A 102 -12.83 2.65 -3.00
CA PHE A 102 -12.39 3.98 -3.43
C PHE A 102 -11.50 3.93 -4.65
N ILE A 103 -11.62 2.88 -5.46
CA ILE A 103 -10.77 2.67 -6.63
C ILE A 103 -10.84 3.82 -7.63
N GLU A 104 -12.01 4.45 -7.82
CA GLU A 104 -12.22 5.63 -8.69
C GLU A 104 -12.21 6.97 -7.94
N LYS A 105 -11.75 7.01 -6.68
CA LYS A 105 -11.79 8.24 -5.86
C LYS A 105 -10.45 8.52 -5.20
N TYR A 106 -9.95 9.72 -5.40
CA TYR A 106 -8.78 10.22 -4.69
C TYR A 106 -9.03 11.61 -4.11
N ARG A 107 -8.57 11.83 -2.87
CA ARG A 107 -8.52 13.15 -2.24
C ARG A 107 -7.30 13.26 -1.33
N TYR A 108 -6.47 14.27 -1.55
CA TYR A 108 -5.27 14.53 -0.75
C TYR A 108 -5.55 14.61 0.77
N TRP A 109 -6.60 15.36 1.17
CA TRP A 109 -6.94 15.55 2.59
C TRP A 109 -8.45 15.48 2.88
N PRO A 110 -8.90 14.73 3.92
CA PRO A 110 -8.21 13.63 4.62
C PRO A 110 -8.42 12.26 3.94
N GLY A 111 -8.41 12.15 2.61
CA GLY A 111 -8.67 10.86 1.91
C GLY A 111 -10.06 10.76 1.26
N PRO A 112 -10.33 9.71 0.47
CA PRO A 112 -9.53 8.50 0.35
C PRO A 112 -8.23 8.73 -0.44
N ASN A 113 -7.12 8.17 0.03
CA ASN A 113 -5.79 8.29 -0.59
C ASN A 113 -4.97 7.02 -0.33
N SER A 114 -3.65 7.06 -0.57
CA SER A 114 -2.73 5.94 -0.30
C SER A 114 -2.79 5.42 1.13
N ASN A 115 -2.94 6.31 2.11
CA ASN A 115 -3.04 5.93 3.52
C ASN A 115 -4.38 5.30 3.86
N THR A 116 -5.45 5.72 3.20
CA THR A 116 -6.75 5.02 3.29
C THR A 116 -6.64 3.61 2.75
N PHE A 117 -5.99 3.41 1.60
CA PHE A 117 -5.77 2.09 1.02
C PHE A 117 -4.90 1.21 1.92
N ALA A 118 -3.73 1.71 2.33
CA ALA A 118 -2.82 0.97 3.20
C ALA A 118 -3.49 0.57 4.52
N GLN A 119 -4.22 1.50 5.16
CA GLN A 119 -4.98 1.19 6.38
C GLN A 119 -6.11 0.20 6.10
N TRP A 120 -6.81 0.34 4.96
CA TRP A 120 -7.84 -0.61 4.56
C TRP A 120 -7.23 -2.01 4.54
N ILE A 121 -6.13 -2.24 3.81
CA ILE A 121 -5.46 -3.55 3.73
C ILE A 121 -5.08 -4.10 5.11
N VAL A 122 -4.37 -3.34 5.94
CA VAL A 122 -3.77 -3.87 7.18
C VAL A 122 -4.67 -3.80 8.42
N ARG A 123 -5.94 -3.38 8.28
CA ARG A 123 -6.85 -3.07 9.41
C ARG A 123 -6.96 -4.17 10.49
N GLU A 124 -6.84 -5.44 10.11
CA GLU A 124 -6.98 -6.59 11.02
C GLU A 124 -5.65 -6.93 11.72
N LYS A 125 -4.56 -6.30 11.29
CA LYS A 125 -3.20 -6.55 11.79
C LYS A 125 -2.65 -5.36 12.57
N MET A 126 -2.98 -4.13 12.16
CA MET A 126 -2.55 -2.92 12.85
C MET A 126 -3.31 -1.65 12.44
N ASP A 127 -3.15 -0.61 13.25
CA ASP A 127 -3.45 0.78 12.89
C ASP A 127 -2.20 1.50 12.42
N LEU A 128 -2.30 2.24 11.31
CA LEU A 128 -1.23 3.10 10.82
C LEU A 128 -0.97 4.26 11.79
N GLY A 129 0.26 4.75 11.79
CA GLY A 129 0.70 5.86 12.65
C GLY A 129 0.06 7.20 12.31
N LYS A 130 0.27 8.20 13.18
CA LYS A 130 -0.36 9.55 13.08
C LYS A 130 -0.03 10.30 11.78
N ARG A 131 1.09 9.99 11.13
CA ARG A 131 1.51 10.59 9.86
C ARG A 131 0.77 10.04 8.64
N ALA A 132 0.03 8.94 8.80
CA ALA A 132 -0.83 8.36 7.76
C ALA A 132 -2.14 9.15 7.64
N ILE A 133 -2.05 10.38 7.15
CA ILE A 133 -3.20 11.26 6.96
C ILE A 133 -4.20 10.60 6.00
N GLY A 134 -5.41 10.38 6.51
CA GLY A 134 -6.51 9.71 5.80
C GLY A 134 -6.68 8.22 6.09
N LYS A 135 -5.87 7.65 6.99
CA LYS A 135 -6.07 6.28 7.49
C LYS A 135 -7.48 6.05 8.07
N ASN A 136 -8.08 7.07 8.69
CA ASN A 136 -9.40 6.99 9.33
C ASN A 136 -10.57 7.32 8.38
N PHE A 137 -10.34 7.39 7.07
CA PHE A 137 -11.41 7.65 6.12
C PHE A 137 -12.44 6.51 6.13
N ARG A 138 -13.73 6.85 6.34
CA ARG A 138 -14.79 5.85 6.56
C ARG A 138 -15.05 5.06 5.29
N SER A 139 -14.80 3.76 5.34
CA SER A 139 -15.19 2.82 4.29
C SER A 139 -16.67 2.45 4.42
N PRO A 140 -17.50 2.57 3.35
CA PRO A 140 -18.94 2.31 3.42
C PRO A 140 -19.28 0.85 3.77
N ASN A 141 -18.36 -0.10 3.59
CA ASN A 141 -18.62 -1.53 3.72
C ASN A 141 -17.93 -2.18 4.94
N ILE A 142 -17.56 -1.41 5.96
CA ILE A 142 -16.91 -1.93 7.17
C ILE A 142 -17.77 -1.55 8.37
N VAL A 143 -18.66 -2.46 8.77
CA VAL A 143 -19.28 -2.42 10.11
C VAL A 143 -18.18 -2.84 11.09
N ARG A 144 -17.94 -2.00 12.10
CA ARG A 144 -17.06 -2.34 13.23
C ARG A 144 -17.80 -3.24 14.21
#